data_AF-A0A4R5CPK5-F1
#
_entry.id   AF-A0A4R5CPK5-F1
#
_cell.length_a   1.000
_cell.length_b   1.000
_cell.length_c   1.000
_cell.angle_alpha   90.00
_cell.angle_beta   90.00
_cell.angle_gamma   90.00
#
_symmetry.space_group_name_H-M   'P 1'
#
loop_
_entity.id
_entity.type
_entity.pdbx_description
1 polymer ?
#
loop_
_entity_poly.entity_id
_entity_poly.type
_entity_poly.pdbx_seq_one_letter_code
_entity_poly.pdbx_strand_id
1 'polypeptide(L)' 'WHDWKKPERKRKNLIRLGIDQDHAYAWSRTRKGGWAIAQSPILGTTITLKRLKQKGYQSLTDVYIELNPSLCEPPST' A
#
# COMPACT_ATOMS: atom_id res chain seq x y z
N TRP A 1 2.61 9.03 -3.68
CA TRP A 1 3.38 10.03 -2.91
C TRP A 1 3.71 11.26 -3.75
N HIS A 2 4.19 11.08 -4.98
CA HIS A 2 4.48 12.18 -5.91
C HIS A 2 3.23 12.99 -6.32
N ASP A 3 2.04 12.37 -6.38
CA ASP A 3 0.80 13.08 -6.71
C ASP A 3 0.38 14.10 -5.64
N TRP A 4 0.73 13.82 -4.38
CA TRP A 4 0.39 14.69 -3.26
C TRP A 4 1.54 15.65 -2.98
N LYS A 5 1.79 16.61 -3.87
CA LYS A 5 2.92 17.55 -3.74
C LYS A 5 2.85 18.43 -2.47
N LYS A 6 1.66 18.94 -2.12
CA LYS A 6 1.45 19.84 -0.97
C LYS A 6 1.35 19.06 0.35
N PRO A 7 2.04 19.46 1.44
CA PRO A 7 2.01 18.75 2.72
C PRO A 7 0.61 18.69 3.32
N GLU A 8 -0.17 19.76 3.21
CA GLU A 8 -1.54 19.79 3.72
C GLU A 8 -2.46 18.79 2.98
N ARG A 9 -2.23 18.59 1.67
CA ARG A 9 -2.95 17.58 0.88
C ARG A 9 -2.57 16.17 1.33
N LYS A 10 -1.29 15.92 1.62
CA LYS A 10 -0.84 14.64 2.20
C LYS A 10 -1.55 14.39 3.54
N ARG A 11 -1.54 15.37 4.46
CA ARG A 11 -2.18 15.26 5.77
C ARG A 11 -3.65 14.88 5.67
N LYS A 12 -4.45 15.64 4.90
CA LYS A 12 -5.88 15.38 4.72
C LYS A 12 -6.17 13.99 4.13
N ASN A 13 -5.37 13.56 3.15
CA ASN A 13 -5.53 12.25 2.55
C ASN A 13 -5.12 11.11 3.50
N LEU A 14 -4.08 11.29 4.31
CA LEU A 14 -3.67 10.31 5.32
C LEU A 14 -4.77 10.13 6.39
N ILE A 15 -5.38 11.22 6.85
CA ILE A 15 -6.53 11.18 7.78
C ILE A 15 -7.71 10.44 7.14
N ARG A 16 -8.03 10.73 5.88
CA ARG A 16 -9.09 10.02 5.13
C ARG A 16 -8.80 8.52 4.99
N LEU A 17 -7.53 8.14 4.98
CA LEU A 17 -7.10 6.74 4.94
C LEU A 17 -7.10 6.06 6.32
N GLY A 18 -7.56 6.76 7.37
CA GLY A 18 -7.73 6.22 8.72
C GLY A 18 -6.52 6.37 9.62
N ILE A 19 -5.55 7.22 9.25
CA ILE A 19 -4.41 7.54 10.13
C ILE A 19 -4.84 8.61 11.12
N ASP A 20 -4.41 8.43 12.37
CA ASP A 20 -4.54 9.41 13.43
C ASP A 20 -3.98 10.80 13.06
N GLN A 21 -4.56 11.86 13.63
CA GLN A 21 -4.25 13.23 13.24
C GLN A 21 -2.79 13.62 13.53
N ASP A 22 -2.22 13.15 14.63
CA ASP A 22 -0.84 13.48 15.03
C ASP A 22 0.16 12.77 14.12
N HIS A 23 -0.08 11.49 13.86
CA HIS A 23 0.73 10.70 12.92
C HIS A 23 0.63 11.27 11.51
N ALA A 24 -0.56 11.62 11.04
CA ALA A 24 -0.76 12.24 9.74
C ALA A 24 -0.03 13.60 9.64
N TYR A 25 -0.03 14.39 10.70
CA TYR A 25 0.71 15.65 10.76
C TYR A 25 2.22 15.41 10.61
N ALA A 26 2.81 14.51 11.39
CA ALA A 26 4.22 14.17 11.34
C ALA A 26 4.61 13.60 9.95
N TRP A 27 3.83 12.64 9.45
CA TRP A 27 4.11 11.95 8.19
C TRP A 27 3.97 12.86 6.97
N SER A 28 3.04 13.82 6.99
CA SER A 28 2.89 14.77 5.88
C SER A 28 4.11 15.66 5.63
N ARG A 29 4.95 15.88 6.65
CA ARG A 29 6.10 16.78 6.64
C ARG A 29 7.46 16.07 6.71
N THR A 30 7.49 14.75 6.54
CA THR A 30 8.78 14.04 6.59
C THR A 30 9.72 14.55 5.49
N ARG A 31 11.02 14.56 5.81
CA ARG A 31 12.10 14.83 4.87
C ARG A 31 12.62 13.57 4.17
N LYS A 32 11.95 12.42 4.38
CA LYS A 32 12.36 11.14 3.79
C LYS A 32 12.17 11.16 2.27
N GLY A 33 13.08 10.51 1.56
CA GLY A 33 12.97 10.29 0.12
C GLY A 33 11.83 9.31 -0.23
N GLY A 34 11.38 9.33 -1.49
CA GLY A 34 10.25 8.50 -1.95
C GLY A 34 10.43 7.01 -1.66
N TRP A 35 11.63 6.47 -1.88
CA TRP A 35 11.98 5.08 -1.58
C TRP A 35 11.85 4.75 -0.09
N ALA A 36 12.43 5.59 0.77
CA ALA A 36 12.36 5.42 2.22
C ALA A 36 10.92 5.50 2.74
N ILE A 37 10.02 6.20 2.04
CA ILE A 37 8.60 6.31 2.40
C ILE A 37 7.82 5.08 1.95
N ALA A 38 8.14 4.51 0.79
CA ALA A 38 7.54 3.26 0.31
C ALA A 38 7.73 2.12 1.32
N GLN A 39 8.91 2.05 1.93
CA GLN A 39 9.25 1.05 2.96
C GLN A 39 8.90 1.47 4.40
N SER A 40 8.26 2.62 4.58
CA SER A 40 7.89 3.11 5.92
C SER A 40 6.48 2.68 6.31
N PRO A 41 6.14 2.69 7.61
CA PRO A 41 4.76 2.45 8.06
C PRO A 41 3.74 3.42 7.44
N ILE A 42 4.18 4.56 6.89
CA ILE A 42 3.32 5.54 6.21
C ILE A 42 2.60 4.89 5.02
N LEU A 43 3.33 4.20 4.14
CA LEU A 43 2.74 3.55 2.97
C LEU A 43 2.32 2.10 3.24
N GLY A 44 3.04 1.40 4.10
CA GLY A 44 2.68 0.03 4.51
C GLY A 44 1.30 -0.06 5.17
N THR A 45 0.92 0.91 5.99
CA THR A 45 -0.40 0.93 6.65
C THR A 45 -1.51 1.51 5.76
N THR A 46 -1.18 2.37 4.80
CA THR A 46 -2.20 3.06 3.98
C THR A 46 -2.57 2.30 2.72
N ILE A 47 -1.59 1.68 2.06
CA ILE A 47 -1.74 0.94 0.80
C ILE A 47 -1.85 -0.56 1.11
N THR A 48 -2.90 -0.93 1.84
CA THR A 48 -3.17 -2.35 2.13
C THR A 48 -3.61 -3.11 0.88
N LEU A 49 -3.29 -4.41 0.81
CA LEU A 49 -3.74 -5.30 -0.28
C LEU A 49 -5.26 -5.25 -0.50
N LYS A 50 -6.04 -5.18 0.59
CA LYS A 50 -7.51 -5.06 0.53
C LYS A 50 -7.95 -3.82 -0.28
N ARG A 51 -7.34 -2.67 -0.03
CA ARG A 51 -7.65 -1.42 -0.74
C ARG A 51 -7.21 -1.46 -2.20
N LEU A 52 -6.08 -2.12 -2.49
CA LEU A 52 -5.63 -2.32 -3.86
C LEU A 52 -6.60 -3.22 -4.63
N LYS A 53 -7.04 -4.33 -4.04
CA LYS A 53 -8.07 -5.20 -4.63
C LYS A 53 -9.38 -4.45 -4.89
N GLN A 54 -9.84 -3.63 -3.93
CA GLN A 54 -11.03 -2.77 -4.10
C GLN A 54 -10.89 -1.74 -5.24
N LYS A 55 -9.66 -1.31 -5.55
CA LYS A 55 -9.38 -0.43 -6.69
C LYS A 55 -9.25 -1.17 -8.03
N GLY A 56 -9.37 -2.50 -8.04
CA GLY A 56 -9.25 -3.32 -9.25
C GLY A 56 -7.83 -3.80 -9.57
N TYR A 57 -6.88 -3.67 -8.64
CA TYR A 57 -5.55 -4.27 -8.82
C TYR A 57 -5.62 -5.77 -8.57
N GLN A 58 -5.10 -6.56 -9.50
CA GLN A 58 -4.93 -8.00 -9.35
C GLN A 58 -3.60 -8.30 -8.66
N SER A 59 -3.63 -9.26 -7.74
CA SER A 59 -2.41 -9.78 -7.12
C SER A 59 -1.68 -10.67 -8.12
N LEU A 60 -0.39 -10.41 -8.34
CA LEU A 60 0.43 -11.27 -9.21
C LEU A 60 0.49 -12.71 -8.70
N THR A 61 0.39 -12.91 -7.38
CA THR A 61 0.31 -14.25 -6.79
C THR A 61 -0.97 -14.96 -7.19
N ASP A 62 -2.11 -14.26 -7.19
CA ASP A 62 -3.40 -14.83 -7.57
C ASP A 62 -3.37 -15.22 -9.06
N VAL A 63 -2.82 -14.34 -9.90
CA VAL A 63 -2.61 -14.62 -11.35
C VAL A 63 -1.65 -15.79 -11.57
N TYR A 64 -0.57 -15.87 -10.80
CA TYR A 64 0.40 -16.97 -10.92
C TYR A 64 -0.23 -18.32 -10.57
N ILE A 65 -1.04 -18.39 -9.53
CA ILE A 65 -1.75 -19.61 -9.13
C ILE A 65 -2.75 -20.03 -10.20
N GLU A 66 -3.49 -19.08 -10.77
CA GLU A 66 -4.45 -19.35 -11.85
C GLU A 66 -3.77 -19.90 -13.12
N LEU A 67 -2.59 -19.37 -13.46
CA LEU A 67 -1.84 -19.76 -14.65
C LEU A 67 -1.01 -21.04 -14.46
N ASN A 68 -0.80 -21.50 -13.22
CA ASN A 68 0.02 -22.68 -12.93
C ASN A 68 -0.76 -23.76 -12.16
N PRO A 69 -1.60 -24.57 -12.85
CA PRO A 69 -2.43 -25.58 -12.22
C PRO A 69 -1.65 -26.70 -11.52
N SER A 70 -0.36 -26.88 -11.84
CA SER A 70 0.50 -27.91 -11.25
C SER A 70 0.81 -27.67 -9.75
N LEU A 71 0.64 -26.44 -9.24
CA LEU A 71 0.82 -26.13 -7.82
C LEU A 71 -0.37 -26.52 -6.94
N CYS A 72 -1.50 -26.84 -7.55
CA CYS A 72 -2.68 -27.34 -6.87
C CYS A 72 -2.68 -28.87 -6.72
N GLU A 73 -1.73 -29.57 -7.36
CA GLU A 73 -1.56 -31.00 -7.16
C GLU A 73 -0.84 -31.23 -5.81
N PRO A 74 -1.43 -32.00 -4.87
CA PRO A 74 -0.70 -32.41 -3.69
C PRO A 74 0.56 -33.17 -4.14
N PRO A 75 1.68 -33.10 -3.40
CA PRO A 75 2.85 -33.89 -3.72
C PRO A 75 2.40 -35.34 -3.84
N SER A 76 2.56 -35.92 -5.04
CA SER A 76 2.14 -37.28 -5.31
C SER A 76 2.99 -38.20 -4.43
N THR A 77 2.31 -38.78 -3.42
CA THR A 77 2.71 -39.82 -2.44
C THR A 77 4.19 -40.12 -2.27
#